data_AF-A0A2V7M2R0-F1
#
_entry.id   AF-A0A2V7M2R0-F1
#
_cell.length_a   1.000
_cell.length_b   1.000
_cell.length_c   1.000
_cell.angle_alpha   90.00
_cell.angle_beta   90.00
_cell.angle_gamma   90.00
#
_symmetry.space_group_name_H-M   'P 1'
#
loop_
_entity.id
_entity.type
_entity.pdbx_description
1 polymer ?
#
loop_
_entity_poly.entity_id
_entity_poly.type
_entity_poly.pdbx_seq_one_letter_code
_entity_poly.pdbx_strand_id
1 'polypeptide(L)'
;MRGGLIGAWITAAAVMAWSPPRARGGAAQAVAAPRDTVRDSLLVSDSIYQGWKWWHVYCYRCHGEDAMRPILPTAPDLRWAVSPTGANFPRDSFFYTAWNGRSAKGMPAWNVLLDSAAIQEVYLYVKARSDGWLKPGRPHRLSDLQSKNTSP
;
A
#
# COMPACT_ATOMS: atom_id res chain seq x y z
N MET A 1 -28.13 -64.13 61.84
CA MET A 1 -28.74 -62.80 61.77
C MET A 1 -28.50 -62.23 60.37
N ARG A 2 -29.51 -61.52 59.84
CA ARG A 2 -29.57 -60.81 58.53
C ARG A 2 -28.28 -59.99 58.29
N GLY A 3 -27.65 -59.86 57.11
CA GLY A 3 -28.16 -59.58 55.77
C GLY A 3 -28.02 -58.07 55.47
N GLY A 4 -27.35 -57.65 54.39
CA GLY A 4 -27.46 -56.27 53.89
C GLY A 4 -26.24 -55.67 53.19
N LEU A 5 -26.41 -55.43 51.89
CA LEU A 5 -25.49 -54.87 50.89
C LEU A 5 -25.74 -53.36 50.65
N ILE A 6 -24.72 -52.69 50.09
CA ILE A 6 -24.73 -51.46 49.26
C ILE A 6 -24.86 -50.09 49.94
N GLY A 7 -23.97 -49.18 49.53
CA GLY A 7 -24.13 -47.73 49.69
C GLY A 7 -22.97 -46.95 49.08
N ALA A 8 -22.84 -46.98 47.74
CA ALA A 8 -21.90 -46.15 47.00
C ALA A 8 -22.34 -44.68 47.03
N TRP A 9 -21.50 -43.79 47.56
CA TRP A 9 -21.75 -42.36 47.55
C TRP A 9 -21.15 -41.75 46.27
N ILE A 10 -22.05 -41.36 45.37
CA ILE A 10 -21.74 -40.57 44.18
C ILE A 10 -21.52 -39.12 44.65
N THR A 11 -20.30 -38.62 44.56
CA THR A 11 -20.02 -37.18 44.67
C THR A 11 -20.24 -36.53 43.31
N ALA A 12 -21.36 -35.82 43.17
CA ALA A 12 -21.63 -34.99 42.01
C ALA A 12 -20.73 -33.74 42.05
N ALA A 13 -19.74 -33.66 41.16
CA ALA A 13 -18.97 -32.44 40.91
C ALA A 13 -19.83 -31.47 40.10
N ALA A 14 -20.29 -30.39 40.72
CA ALA A 14 -20.97 -29.30 40.04
C ALA A 14 -19.98 -28.50 39.19
N VAL A 15 -19.97 -28.74 37.88
CA VAL A 15 -19.28 -27.89 36.90
C VAL A 15 -20.07 -26.58 36.74
N MET A 16 -19.59 -25.50 37.36
CA MET A 16 -20.07 -24.15 37.03
C MET A 16 -19.61 -23.80 35.61
N ALA A 17 -20.50 -23.95 34.64
CA ALA A 17 -20.27 -23.51 33.28
C ALA A 17 -20.33 -21.97 33.21
N TRP A 18 -19.15 -21.34 33.18
CA TRP A 18 -19.02 -19.92 32.85
C TRP A 18 -19.43 -19.71 31.39
N SER A 19 -20.58 -19.11 31.16
CA SER A 19 -21.02 -18.69 29.82
C SER A 19 -20.46 -17.29 29.53
N PRO A 20 -19.65 -17.09 28.48
CA PRO A 20 -19.27 -15.74 28.06
C PRO A 20 -20.51 -15.03 27.49
N PRO A 21 -20.62 -13.69 27.66
CA PRO A 21 -21.71 -12.94 27.05
C PRO A 21 -21.60 -13.03 25.53
N ARG A 22 -22.68 -13.48 24.87
CA ARG A 22 -22.84 -13.39 23.41
C ARG A 22 -22.78 -11.91 23.03
N ALA A 23 -21.65 -11.48 22.49
CA ALA A 23 -21.58 -10.25 21.73
C ALA A 23 -22.59 -10.36 20.58
N ARG A 24 -23.63 -9.53 20.59
CA ARG A 24 -24.46 -9.24 19.41
C ARG A 24 -23.59 -8.42 18.44
N GLY A 25 -22.61 -9.07 17.85
CA GLY A 25 -21.89 -8.58 16.69
C GLY A 25 -22.77 -8.82 15.48
N GLY A 26 -23.65 -7.87 15.16
CA GLY A 26 -24.24 -7.79 13.83
C GLY A 26 -23.08 -7.64 12.86
N ALA A 27 -22.74 -8.73 12.16
CA ALA A 27 -21.84 -8.67 11.03
C ALA A 27 -22.54 -7.78 9.98
N ALA A 28 -22.21 -6.50 9.98
CA ALA A 28 -22.39 -5.66 8.82
C ALA A 28 -21.66 -6.37 7.69
N GLN A 29 -22.43 -7.02 6.83
CA GLN A 29 -21.93 -7.53 5.57
C GLN A 29 -21.45 -6.30 4.83
N ALA A 30 -20.14 -6.08 4.84
CA ALA A 30 -19.51 -5.11 3.97
C ALA A 30 -19.92 -5.52 2.56
N VAL A 31 -20.83 -4.74 1.99
CA VAL A 31 -21.21 -4.87 0.58
C VAL A 31 -19.92 -4.62 -0.16
N ALA A 32 -19.27 -5.70 -0.61
CA ALA A 32 -18.10 -5.58 -1.45
C ALA A 32 -18.57 -4.79 -2.66
N ALA A 33 -18.04 -3.58 -2.82
CA ALA A 33 -18.28 -2.76 -4.00
C ALA A 33 -18.06 -3.66 -5.23
N PRO A 34 -18.90 -3.55 -6.27
CA PRO A 34 -18.73 -4.34 -7.48
C PRO A 34 -17.27 -4.25 -7.91
N ARG A 35 -16.62 -5.41 -8.07
CA ARG A 35 -15.31 -5.46 -8.71
C ARG A 35 -15.53 -5.13 -10.16
N ASP A 36 -15.60 -3.83 -10.42
CA ASP A 36 -15.88 -3.28 -11.73
C ASP A 36 -14.85 -3.82 -12.73
N THR A 37 -15.36 -4.16 -13.91
CA THR A 37 -14.70 -4.27 -15.21
C THR A 37 -13.18 -4.01 -15.23
N VAL A 38 -12.41 -4.93 -15.84
CA VAL A 38 -10.96 -4.85 -16.17
C VAL A 38 -10.38 -3.46 -15.86
N ARG A 39 -9.95 -3.25 -14.62
CA ARG A 39 -9.48 -1.94 -14.18
C ARG A 39 -8.33 -1.55 -15.10
N ASP A 40 -8.53 -0.47 -15.85
CA ASP A 40 -7.49 0.07 -16.71
C ASP A 40 -6.23 0.27 -15.85
N SER A 41 -5.22 -0.53 -16.17
CA SER A 41 -4.02 -0.65 -15.34
C SER A 41 -3.07 0.54 -15.47
N LEU A 42 -3.42 1.52 -16.32
CA LEU A 42 -2.75 2.80 -16.52
C LEU A 42 -3.60 4.00 -16.08
N LEU A 43 -4.84 3.78 -15.63
CA LEU A 43 -5.73 4.83 -15.14
C LEU A 43 -5.36 5.25 -13.72
N VAL A 44 -5.05 6.53 -13.55
CA VAL A 44 -4.55 7.09 -12.29
C VAL A 44 -5.21 8.42 -11.92
N SER A 45 -5.08 8.81 -10.65
CA SER A 45 -5.39 10.16 -10.19
C SER A 45 -4.41 11.18 -10.80
N ASP A 46 -4.80 12.46 -10.75
CA ASP A 46 -3.93 13.55 -11.19
C ASP A 46 -2.60 13.56 -10.43
N SER A 47 -2.61 13.33 -9.12
CA SER A 47 -1.40 13.29 -8.29
C SER A 47 -0.40 12.21 -8.71
N ILE A 48 -0.87 11.00 -9.01
CA ILE A 48 0.00 9.92 -9.50
C ILE A 48 0.52 10.25 -10.91
N TYR A 49 -0.30 10.87 -11.76
CA TYR A 49 0.12 11.33 -13.07
C TYR A 49 1.18 12.46 -12.98
N GLN A 50 1.03 13.42 -12.07
CA GLN A 50 2.05 14.43 -11.82
C GLN A 50 3.35 13.78 -11.32
N GLY A 51 3.24 12.81 -10.40
CA GLY A 51 4.38 12.00 -9.95
C GLY A 51 5.12 11.29 -11.08
N TRP A 52 4.38 10.74 -12.05
CA TRP A 52 4.94 10.17 -13.27
C TRP A 52 5.73 11.20 -14.10
N LYS A 53 5.23 12.43 -14.23
CA LYS A 53 5.95 13.51 -14.93
C LYS A 53 7.24 13.88 -14.20
N TRP A 54 7.18 14.11 -12.89
CA TRP A 54 8.36 14.42 -12.08
C TRP A 54 9.41 13.30 -12.16
N TRP A 55 8.96 12.05 -12.10
CA TRP A 55 9.81 10.89 -12.29
C TRP A 55 10.56 10.93 -13.64
N HIS A 56 9.84 11.20 -14.72
CA HIS A 56 10.38 11.26 -16.08
C HIS A 56 11.33 12.43 -16.31
N VAL A 57 11.30 13.48 -15.49
CA VAL A 57 12.24 14.59 -15.60
C VAL A 57 13.46 14.37 -14.72
N TYR A 58 13.27 13.93 -13.48
CA TYR A 58 14.31 14.00 -12.45
C TYR A 58 14.84 12.65 -11.96
N CYS A 59 14.04 11.59 -11.97
CA CYS A 59 14.35 10.36 -11.22
C CYS A 59 14.80 9.20 -12.11
N TYR A 60 14.19 9.06 -13.29
CA TYR A 60 14.34 7.86 -14.12
C TYR A 60 15.79 7.61 -14.59
N ARG A 61 16.60 8.67 -14.72
CA ARG A 61 17.99 8.59 -15.21
C ARG A 61 18.86 7.65 -14.37
N CYS A 62 18.55 7.53 -13.07
CA CYS A 62 19.27 6.66 -12.15
C CYS A 62 18.42 5.45 -11.73
N HIS A 63 17.14 5.67 -11.45
CA HIS A 63 16.24 4.64 -10.92
C HIS A 63 15.41 3.90 -11.98
N GLY A 64 15.60 4.24 -13.26
CA GLY A 64 15.02 3.60 -14.42
C GLY A 64 13.65 4.10 -14.84
N GLU A 65 13.30 3.72 -16.07
CA GLU A 65 11.99 3.99 -16.63
C GLU A 65 10.92 3.28 -15.80
N ASP A 66 9.78 3.97 -15.67
CA ASP A 66 8.61 3.50 -14.94
C ASP A 66 8.83 3.06 -13.48
N ALA A 67 9.94 3.50 -12.86
CA ALA A 67 10.40 3.01 -11.56
C ALA A 67 10.57 1.49 -11.49
N MET A 68 10.82 0.82 -12.62
CA MET A 68 10.82 -0.64 -12.70
C MET A 68 12.11 -1.31 -12.24
N ARG A 69 13.25 -0.69 -12.56
CA ARG A 69 14.59 -1.22 -12.28
C ARG A 69 15.63 -0.11 -12.37
N PRO A 70 16.60 -0.02 -11.44
CA PRO A 70 17.63 1.01 -11.51
C PRO A 70 18.49 0.86 -12.77
N ILE A 71 18.91 1.99 -13.34
CA ILE A 71 19.90 2.06 -14.43
C ILE A 71 21.31 2.10 -13.84
N LEU A 72 21.51 2.84 -12.74
CA LEU A 72 22.80 2.92 -12.07
C LEU A 72 22.91 1.83 -11.00
N PRO A 73 24.06 1.14 -10.89
CA PRO A 73 24.27 0.11 -9.87
C PRO A 73 24.29 0.66 -8.44
N THR A 74 24.53 1.96 -8.28
CA THR A 74 24.52 2.66 -6.98
C THR A 74 23.13 3.12 -6.55
N ALA A 75 22.14 3.10 -7.46
CA ALA A 75 20.76 3.48 -7.17
C ALA A 75 19.96 2.24 -6.72
N PRO A 76 19.22 2.30 -5.61
CA PRO A 76 18.34 1.20 -5.21
C PRO A 76 17.15 1.04 -6.15
N ASP A 77 16.65 -0.18 -6.26
CA ASP A 77 15.31 -0.45 -6.77
C ASP A 77 14.27 0.13 -5.80
N LEU A 78 13.58 1.18 -6.24
CA LEU A 78 12.62 1.89 -5.40
C LEU A 78 11.29 1.13 -5.24
N ARG A 79 10.93 0.22 -6.16
CA ARG A 79 9.75 -0.64 -5.97
C ARG A 79 9.96 -1.59 -4.81
N TRP A 80 11.13 -2.21 -4.75
CA TRP A 80 11.52 -3.03 -3.61
C TRP A 80 11.68 -2.19 -2.35
N ALA A 81 12.30 -1.01 -2.45
CA ALA A 81 12.54 -0.16 -1.29
C ALA A 81 11.25 0.23 -0.56
N VAL A 82 10.21 0.68 -1.27
CA VAL A 82 8.95 1.13 -0.65
C VAL A 82 7.91 0.02 -0.48
N SER A 83 8.24 -1.22 -0.85
CA SER A 83 7.35 -2.37 -0.69
C SER A 83 7.30 -2.80 0.78
N PRO A 84 6.11 -3.15 1.32
CA PRO A 84 5.99 -3.74 2.66
C PRO A 84 6.68 -5.10 2.80
N THR A 85 6.90 -5.81 1.69
CA THR A 85 7.63 -7.09 1.66
C THR A 85 9.09 -6.93 1.23
N GLY A 86 9.53 -5.71 0.92
CA GLY A 86 10.90 -5.39 0.54
C GLY A 86 11.67 -4.72 1.68
N ALA A 87 12.32 -3.59 1.41
CA ALA A 87 13.02 -2.84 2.45
C ALA A 87 12.08 -2.14 3.43
N ASN A 88 10.79 -2.03 3.08
CA ASN A 88 9.77 -1.30 3.83
C ASN A 88 10.24 0.10 4.25
N PHE A 89 10.90 0.80 3.32
CA PHE A 89 11.48 2.11 3.56
C PHE A 89 10.35 3.11 3.83
N PRO A 90 10.33 3.75 5.02
CA PRO A 90 9.20 4.59 5.41
C PRO A 90 8.99 5.76 4.47
N ARG A 91 7.72 6.17 4.30
CA ARG A 91 7.34 7.32 3.47
C ARG A 91 8.10 8.58 3.84
N ASP A 92 8.23 8.88 5.13
CA ASP A 92 8.89 10.10 5.58
C ASP A 92 10.39 10.04 5.35
N SER A 93 11.00 8.85 5.44
CA SER A 93 12.40 8.62 5.05
C SER A 93 12.61 8.77 3.55
N PHE A 94 11.66 8.31 2.72
CA PHE A 94 11.66 8.55 1.27
C PHE A 94 11.62 10.05 0.99
N PHE A 95 10.69 10.77 1.62
CA PHE A 95 10.56 12.21 1.47
C PHE A 95 11.84 12.93 1.88
N TYR A 96 12.36 12.66 3.08
CA TYR A 96 13.58 13.25 3.59
C TYR A 96 14.77 12.99 2.66
N THR A 97 14.88 11.78 2.13
CA THR A 97 15.97 11.38 1.21
C THR A 97 15.85 12.10 -0.13
N ALA A 98 14.66 12.21 -0.69
CA ALA A 98 14.43 12.98 -1.93
C ALA A 98 14.66 14.47 -1.72
N TRP A 99 14.21 15.01 -0.58
CA TRP A 99 14.34 16.41 -0.22
C TRP A 99 15.81 16.83 -0.07
N ASN A 100 16.56 16.09 0.76
CA ASN A 100 17.94 16.45 1.13
C ASN A 100 19.01 15.79 0.25
N GLY A 101 18.64 14.81 -0.56
CA GLY A 101 19.57 14.02 -1.36
C GLY A 101 20.49 13.12 -0.54
N ARG A 102 21.38 12.44 -1.25
CA ARG A 102 22.49 11.66 -0.70
C ARG A 102 23.71 11.91 -1.57
N SER A 103 24.30 13.11 -1.46
CA SER A 103 25.38 13.58 -2.32
C SER A 103 26.58 12.63 -2.37
N ALA A 104 26.99 12.11 -1.21
CA ALA A 104 28.06 11.10 -1.10
C ALA A 104 27.76 9.77 -1.82
N LYS A 105 26.51 9.53 -2.22
CA LYS A 105 26.05 8.37 -2.99
C LYS A 105 25.59 8.75 -4.41
N GLY A 106 25.79 10.01 -4.82
CA GLY A 106 25.44 10.50 -6.16
C GLY A 106 23.97 10.89 -6.35
N MET A 107 23.15 10.88 -5.31
CA MET A 107 21.77 11.37 -5.38
C MET A 107 21.73 12.86 -4.99
N PRO A 108 21.34 13.78 -5.89
CA PRO A 108 21.24 15.20 -5.55
C PRO A 108 20.05 15.46 -4.62
N ALA A 109 20.09 16.62 -3.95
CA ALA A 109 18.94 17.17 -3.24
C ALA A 109 17.96 17.77 -4.25
N TRP A 110 16.66 17.48 -4.11
CA TRP A 110 15.64 17.96 -5.05
C TRP A 110 14.84 19.15 -4.54
N ASN A 111 15.02 19.56 -3.28
CA ASN A 111 14.32 20.68 -2.65
C ASN A 111 14.55 22.06 -3.30
N VAL A 112 15.48 22.17 -4.25
CA VAL A 112 15.68 23.38 -5.06
C VAL A 112 14.73 23.44 -6.27
N LEU A 113 14.31 22.28 -6.78
CA LEU A 113 13.53 22.15 -8.02
C LEU A 113 12.12 21.58 -7.81
N LEU A 114 11.93 20.82 -6.74
CA LEU A 114 10.69 20.16 -6.37
C LEU A 114 10.24 20.67 -5.00
N ASP A 115 9.00 21.11 -4.92
CA ASP A 115 8.36 21.43 -3.64
C ASP A 115 7.88 20.15 -2.92
N SER A 116 7.29 20.34 -1.75
CA SER A 116 6.81 19.21 -0.94
C SER A 116 5.67 18.45 -1.60
N ALA A 117 4.84 19.09 -2.43
CA ALA A 117 3.75 18.41 -3.11
C ALA A 117 4.32 17.50 -4.20
N ALA A 118 5.26 17.99 -5.00
CA ALA A 118 5.91 17.23 -6.06
C ALA A 118 6.64 15.98 -5.52
N ILE A 119 7.36 16.06 -4.40
CA ILE A 119 8.01 14.88 -3.81
C ILE A 119 6.97 13.87 -3.30
N GLN A 120 5.85 14.33 -2.75
CA GLN A 120 4.75 13.45 -2.35
C GLN A 120 4.12 12.75 -3.56
N GLU A 121 3.93 13.46 -4.67
CA GLU A 121 3.43 12.89 -5.91
C GLU A 121 4.38 11.83 -6.49
N VAL A 122 5.70 12.09 -6.45
CA VAL A 122 6.72 11.09 -6.81
C VAL A 122 6.59 9.84 -5.94
N TYR A 123 6.43 9.99 -4.62
CA TYR A 123 6.22 8.85 -3.73
C TYR A 123 4.94 8.07 -4.10
N LEU A 124 3.83 8.75 -4.35
CA LEU A 124 2.57 8.10 -4.74
C LEU A 124 2.73 7.29 -6.03
N TYR A 125 3.44 7.85 -7.01
CA TYR A 125 3.74 7.16 -8.26
C TYR A 125 4.61 5.91 -8.05
N VAL A 126 5.73 6.04 -7.33
CA VAL A 126 6.62 4.90 -7.02
C VAL A 126 5.89 3.83 -6.20
N LYS A 127 5.06 4.25 -5.23
CA LYS A 127 4.27 3.32 -4.42
C LYS A 127 3.23 2.58 -5.24
N ALA A 128 2.55 3.25 -6.17
CA ALA A 128 1.62 2.61 -7.09
C ALA A 128 2.31 1.54 -7.98
N ARG A 129 3.54 1.82 -8.43
CA ARG A 129 4.39 0.84 -9.14
C ARG A 129 4.81 -0.33 -8.25
N SER A 130 5.21 -0.04 -7.01
CA SER A 130 5.60 -1.02 -6.00
C SER A 130 4.44 -1.97 -5.65
N ASP A 131 3.24 -1.43 -5.49
CA ASP A 131 2.00 -2.19 -5.22
C ASP A 131 1.55 -3.04 -6.40
N GLY A 132 2.17 -2.89 -7.57
CA GLY A 132 2.01 -3.78 -8.71
C GLY A 132 0.70 -3.59 -9.50
N TRP A 133 -0.20 -2.71 -9.06
CA TRP A 133 -1.44 -2.41 -9.77
C TRP A 133 -1.21 -1.45 -10.95
N LEU A 134 -0.26 -0.53 -10.85
CA LEU A 134 0.08 0.39 -11.95
C LEU A 134 1.14 -0.25 -12.88
N LYS A 135 0.71 -0.74 -14.04
CA LYS A 135 1.55 -1.51 -15.00
C LYS A 135 2.46 -0.60 -15.85
N PRO A 136 3.66 -1.04 -16.26
CA PRO A 136 4.61 -0.22 -17.04
C PRO A 136 3.96 0.51 -18.22
N GLY A 137 4.49 1.69 -18.54
CA GLY A 137 3.94 2.59 -19.54
C GLY A 137 3.39 3.89 -18.95
N ARG A 138 3.19 4.88 -19.84
CA ARG A 138 2.65 6.19 -19.51
C ARG A 138 1.21 6.07 -18.97
N PRO A 139 0.95 6.49 -17.71
CA PRO A 139 -0.40 6.56 -17.18
C PRO A 139 -1.25 7.58 -17.94
N HIS A 140 -2.57 7.45 -17.87
CA HIS A 140 -3.51 8.48 -18.27
C HIS A 140 -4.35 8.94 -17.07
N ARG A 141 -4.79 10.20 -17.10
CA ARG A 141 -5.51 10.81 -15.99
C ARG A 141 -6.99 10.45 -16.04
N LEU A 142 -7.56 10.17 -14.88
CA LEU A 142 -9.01 10.05 -14.73
C LEU A 142 -9.76 11.33 -15.15
N SER A 143 -9.18 12.50 -14.90
CA SER A 143 -9.74 13.79 -15.32
C SER A 143 -9.95 13.91 -16.83
N ASP A 144 -9.08 13.27 -17.63
CA ASP A 144 -9.15 13.31 -19.10
C ASP A 144 -10.32 12.48 -19.63
N LEU A 145 -10.81 11.50 -18.86
CA LEU A 145 -12.00 10.72 -19.21
C LEU A 145 -13.28 11.44 -18.79
N GLN A 146 -13.27 12.06 -17.61
CA GLN A 146 -14.41 12.80 -17.07
C GLN A 146 -14.76 14.03 -17.93
N SER A 147 -13.75 14.76 -18.40
CA SER A 147 -13.93 15.90 -19.31
C SER A 147 -14.57 15.47 -20.63
N LYS A 148 -14.17 14.34 -21.22
CA LYS A 148 -14.76 13.81 -22.46
C LYS A 148 -16.24 13.50 -22.33
N ASN A 149 -16.67 13.01 -21.16
CA ASN A 149 -18.06 12.63 -20.91
C ASN A 149 -18.95 13.84 -20.56
N THR A 150 -18.36 15.02 -20.33
CA THR A 150 -19.08 16.24 -19.92
C THR A 150 -19.12 17.30 -21.03
N SER A 151 -18.43 17.07 -22.16
CA SER A 151 -18.52 17.92 -23.34
C SER A 151 -19.88 17.72 -24.04
N PRO A 152 -20.63 18.79 -24.36
CA PRO A 152 -21.94 18.72 -25.03
C PRO A 152 -21.86 18.23 -26.48
#